data_AF-A0A7V9CE73-F1
#
_entry.id   AF-A0A7V9CE73-F1
#
_cell.length_a   1.000
_cell.length_b   1.000
_cell.length_c   1.000
_cell.angle_alpha   90.00
_cell.angle_beta   90.00
_cell.angle_gamma   90.00
#
_symmetry.space_group_name_H-M   'P 1'
#
loop_
_entity.id
_entity.type
_entity.pdbx_description
1 polymer ?
#
loop_
_entity_poly.entity_id
_entity_poly.type
_entity_poly.pdbx_seq_one_letter_code
_entity_poly.pdbx_strand_id
1 'polypeptide(L)' 'MKANNRIYLVTGGDKPRLVQASSQAQAIGHCVRGQFKASVASQREIVDFMITFDPSEVENASAE' A
#
# COMPACT_ATOMS: atom_id res chain seq x y z
N MET A 1 -27.37 1.35 11.17
CA MET A 1 -26.74 0.18 10.51
C MET A 1 -25.58 -0.29 11.38
N LYS A 2 -25.57 -1.54 11.87
CA LYS A 2 -24.39 -2.09 12.57
C LYS A 2 -23.29 -2.27 11.52
N ALA A 3 -22.15 -1.58 11.67
CA ALA A 3 -21.00 -1.80 10.81
C ALA A 3 -20.58 -3.28 10.93
N ASN A 4 -20.53 -3.99 9.81
CA ASN A 4 -20.19 -5.42 9.77
C ASN A 4 -18.67 -5.57 9.94
N ASN A 5 -18.20 -5.31 11.16
CA ASN A 5 -16.78 -5.33 11.47
C ASN A 5 -16.32 -6.77 11.68
N ARG A 6 -15.32 -7.19 10.91
CA ARG A 6 -14.65 -8.48 11.04
C ARG A 6 -13.27 -8.28 11.66
N ILE A 7 -12.71 -9.35 12.24
CA ILE A 7 -11.32 -9.37 12.69
C ILE A 7 -10.47 -9.94 11.56
N TYR A 8 -9.46 -9.18 11.14
CA TYR A 8 -8.49 -9.57 10.11
C TYR A 8 -7.14 -9.81 10.77
N LEU A 9 -6.47 -10.90 10.39
CA LEU A 9 -5.04 -11.08 10.63
C LEU A 9 -4.28 -10.45 9.46
N VAL A 10 -3.56 -9.36 9.73
CA VAL A 10 -2.72 -8.70 8.74
C VAL A 10 -1.30 -9.23 8.90
N THR A 11 -0.76 -9.78 7.82
CA THR A 11 0.62 -10.28 7.71
C THR A 11 1.34 -9.40 6.68
N GLY A 12 2.56 -8.94 7.01
CA GLY A 12 3.27 -7.89 6.26
C GLY A 12 3.72 -6.74 7.19
N GLY A 13 4.97 -6.28 7.03
CA GLY A 13 5.65 -5.41 8.01
C GLY A 13 6.39 -6.20 9.10
N ASP A 14 6.83 -5.54 10.18
CA ASP A 14 7.75 -6.13 11.18
C ASP A 14 7.15 -7.30 11.99
N LYS A 15 5.82 -7.31 12.22
CA LYS A 15 5.14 -8.37 12.98
C LYS A 15 3.65 -8.50 12.60
N PRO A 16 3.07 -9.72 12.63
CA PRO A 16 1.63 -9.94 12.42
C PRO A 16 0.76 -9.20 13.44
N ARG A 17 -0.43 -8.72 13.02
CA ARG A 17 -1.37 -7.98 13.88
C ARG A 17 -2.83 -8.40 13.60
N LEU A 18 -3.64 -8.44 14.66
CA LEU A 18 -5.10 -8.60 14.55
C LEU A 18 -5.77 -7.22 14.56
N VAL A 19 -6.60 -6.93 13.56
CA VAL A 19 -7.28 -5.64 13.39
C VAL A 19 -8.77 -5.85 13.16
N GLN A 20 -9.61 -5.13 13.92
CA GLN A 20 -11.04 -5.07 13.67
C GLN A 20 -11.35 -3.96 12.66
N ALA A 21 -11.96 -4.30 11.54
CA ALA A 21 -12.27 -3.35 10.46
C ALA A 21 -13.52 -3.77 9.67
N SER A 22 -14.09 -2.85 8.88
CA SER A 22 -15.23 -3.13 7.99
C SER A 22 -14.80 -3.77 6.66
N SER A 23 -13.52 -3.65 6.28
CA SER A 23 -12.95 -4.24 5.05
C SER A 23 -11.48 -4.62 5.22
N GLN A 24 -10.98 -5.51 4.33
CA GLN A 24 -9.56 -5.89 4.29
C GLN A 24 -8.67 -4.67 4.00
N ALA A 25 -9.06 -3.82 3.05
CA ALA A 25 -8.33 -2.60 2.70
C ALA A 25 -8.21 -1.64 3.90
N GLN A 26 -9.27 -1.50 4.70
CA GLN A 26 -9.22 -0.70 5.93
C GLN A 26 -8.28 -1.32 6.98
N ALA A 27 -8.27 -2.65 7.12
CA ALA A 27 -7.38 -3.35 8.05
C ALA A 27 -5.90 -3.20 7.64
N ILE A 28 -5.58 -3.43 6.37
CA ILE A 28 -4.23 -3.23 5.81
C ILE A 28 -3.83 -1.77 5.97
N GLY A 29 -4.69 -0.86 5.51
CA GLY A 29 -4.51 0.58 5.61
C GLY A 29 -4.23 1.04 7.03
N HIS A 30 -4.84 0.43 8.05
CA HIS A 30 -4.58 0.71 9.47
C HIS A 30 -3.21 0.20 9.92
N CYS A 31 -2.78 -0.99 9.48
CA CYS A 31 -1.47 -1.55 9.81
C CYS A 31 -0.31 -0.78 9.18
N VAL A 32 -0.47 -0.33 7.93
CA VAL A 32 0.60 0.30 7.15
C VAL A 32 0.69 1.82 7.33
N ARG A 33 -0.19 2.43 8.14
CA ARG A 33 -0.25 3.90 8.29
C ARG A 33 1.13 4.48 8.60
N GLY A 34 1.59 5.37 7.73
CA GLY A 34 2.85 6.09 7.89
C GLY A 34 4.11 5.31 7.52
N GLN A 35 4.02 4.01 7.21
CA GLN A 35 5.14 3.21 6.70
C GLN A 35 5.42 3.52 5.23
N PHE A 36 4.37 3.65 4.43
CA PHE A 36 4.49 4.00 3.01
C PHE A 36 3.96 5.41 2.78
N LYS A 37 4.70 6.19 1.99
CA LYS A 37 4.30 7.51 1.49
C LYS A 37 4.45 7.49 -0.02
N ALA A 38 3.44 8.01 -0.70
CA ALA A 38 3.49 8.27 -2.13
C ALA A 38 3.41 9.78 -2.35
N SER A 39 4.23 10.28 -3.25
CA SER A 39 4.17 11.62 -3.79
C SER A 39 4.29 11.55 -5.30
N VAL A 40 3.75 12.54 -6.00
CA VAL A 40 3.96 12.65 -7.45
C VAL A 40 5.45 12.82 -7.69
N ALA A 41 6.04 11.93 -8.49
CA ALA A 41 7.45 12.01 -8.84
C ALA A 41 7.72 13.27 -9.66
N SER A 42 8.82 13.96 -9.37
CA SER A 42 9.28 15.08 -10.18
C SER A 42 9.83 14.60 -11.52
N GLN A 43 9.90 15.51 -12.50
CA GLN A 43 10.48 15.22 -13.81
C GLN A 43 11.92 14.68 -13.70
N ARG A 44 12.71 15.21 -12.75
CA ARG A 44 14.08 14.74 -12.51
C ARG A 44 14.10 13.30 -12.01
N GLU A 45 13.28 12.96 -11.02
CA GLU A 45 13.19 11.60 -10.47
C GLU A 45 12.74 10.59 -11.54
N ILE A 46 11.82 10.99 -12.43
CA ILE A 46 11.40 10.17 -13.57
C ILE A 46 12.56 9.90 -14.52
N VAL A 47 13.35 10.92 -14.86
CA VAL A 47 14.51 10.78 -15.76
C VAL A 47 15.62 9.95 -15.12
N ASP A 48 15.95 10.22 -13.85
CA ASP A 48 16.97 9.47 -13.08
C ASP A 48 16.59 7.99 -12.98
N PHE A 49 15.31 7.71 -12.76
CA PHE A 49 14.75 6.37 -12.83
C PHE A 49 14.97 5.78 -14.23
N MET A 50 14.45 6.37 -15.30
CA MET A 50 14.60 5.84 -16.68
C MET A 50 16.04 5.52 -17.11
N ILE A 51 17.05 6.22 -16.57
CA ILE A 51 18.47 5.97 -16.88
C ILE A 51 19.02 4.75 -16.13
N THR A 52 18.53 4.51 -14.91
CA THR A 52 19.04 3.46 -14.00
C THR A 52 18.19 2.19 -13.99
N PHE A 53 17.04 2.23 -14.66
CA PHE A 53 15.93 1.33 -14.42
C PHE A 53 15.73 0.28 -15.52
N ASP A 54 15.33 -0.93 -15.11
CA ASP A 54 14.80 -1.95 -16.00
C ASP A 54 13.28 -1.75 -16.20
N PRO A 55 12.78 -1.53 -17.42
CA PRO A 55 11.38 -1.19 -17.66
C PRO A 55 10.36 -2.26 -17.22
N SER A 56 10.79 -3.48 -16.88
CA SER A 56 9.91 -4.51 -16.30
C SER A 56 9.50 -4.22 -14.85
N GLU A 57 10.18 -3.31 -14.17
CA GLU A 57 9.91 -2.98 -12.76
C GLU A 57 8.81 -1.90 -12.61
N VAL A 58 8.28 -1.31 -13.71
CA VAL A 58 7.14 -0.35 -13.64
C VAL A 58 5.86 -1.15 -13.73
N GLU A 59 5.15 -1.21 -12.61
CA GLU A 59 3.85 -1.90 -12.54
C GLU A 59 2.70 -0.90 -12.70
N ASN A 60 1.76 -1.22 -13.59
CA ASN A 60 0.51 -0.48 -13.70
C ASN A 60 -0.44 -0.95 -12.58
N ALA A 61 -0.60 -0.12 -11.56
CA ALA A 61 -1.67 -0.29 -10.58
C ALA A 61 -3.01 0.17 -11.21
N SER A 62 -3.56 -0.59 -12.16
CA SER A 62 -4.93 -0.36 -12.62
C SER A 62 -5.89 -0.58 -11.45
N ALA A 63 -6.62 0.47 -11.08
CA ALA A 63 -7.63 0.40 -10.03
C ALA A 63 -8.81 -0.47 -10.53
N GLU A 64 -9.08 -1.57 -9.83
CA GLU A 64 -10.40 -2.25 -9.86
C GLU A 64 -11.38 -1.56 -8.90
#